data_AF-A0A968PNQ7-F1
#
_entry.id   AF-A0A968PNQ7-F1
#
_cell.length_a   1.000
_cell.length_b   1.000
_cell.length_c   1.000
_cell.angle_alpha   90.00
_cell.angle_beta   90.00
_cell.angle_gamma   90.00
#
_symmetry.space_group_name_H-M   'P 1'
#
loop_
_entity.id
_entity.type
_entity.pdbx_description
1 polymer ?
#
loop_
_entity_poly.entity_id
_entity_poly.type
_entity_poly.pdbx_seq_one_letter_code
_entity_poly.pdbx_strand_id
1 'polypeptide(L)'
;MAFLALLLGLALLVRLYRLDAQSLWLDEGSTWRIIQASWRTLFDDLQSQAAAYPLYHLLLKGWVALADDSEWALRLPSALAGALAVLALYATAHELQHHLPTERQNRAFPLAAAVLLAFAPFALWYAQEAKVYSLLLLVVVLLMWALLRACGMAHGRRGCFCGAGAAER
;
A
#
# COMPACT_ATOMS: atom_id res chain seq x y z
N MET A 1 19.18 -10.04 0.49
CA MET A 1 18.88 -8.85 1.33
C MET A 1 19.42 -7.55 0.73
N ALA A 2 20.72 -7.43 0.43
CA ALA A 2 21.30 -6.19 -0.14
C ALA A 2 20.59 -5.69 -1.42
N PHE A 3 20.29 -6.59 -2.36
CA PHE A 3 19.59 -6.22 -3.59
C PHE A 3 18.15 -5.70 -3.36
N LEU A 4 17.41 -6.30 -2.42
CA LEU A 4 16.07 -5.83 -2.07
C LEU A 4 16.13 -4.44 -1.42
N ALA A 5 17.09 -4.22 -0.50
CA ALA A 5 17.28 -2.91 0.11
C ALA A 5 17.63 -1.84 -0.94
N LEU A 6 18.51 -2.17 -1.89
CA LEU A 6 18.84 -1.30 -3.02
C LEU A 6 17.61 -1.00 -3.88
N LEU A 7 16.81 -2.01 -4.21
CA LEU A 7 15.58 -1.85 -4.98
C LEU A 7 14.58 -0.94 -4.27
N LEU A 8 14.38 -1.13 -2.96
CA LEU A 8 13.47 -0.30 -2.17
C LEU A 8 13.97 1.14 -2.04
N GLY A 9 15.28 1.32 -1.84
CA GLY A 9 15.93 2.63 -1.86
C GLY A 9 15.71 3.32 -3.21
N LEU A 10 15.94 2.63 -4.32
CA LEU A 10 15.71 3.16 -5.66
C LEU A 10 14.22 3.46 -5.92
N ALA A 11 13.32 2.56 -5.53
CA ALA A 11 11.88 2.74 -5.68
C ALA A 11 11.37 3.98 -4.93
N LEU A 12 11.91 4.24 -3.73
CA LEU A 12 11.63 5.44 -2.95
C LEU A 12 12.23 6.68 -3.62
N LEU A 13 13.52 6.63 -4.00
CA LEU A 13 14.21 7.76 -4.65
C LEU A 13 13.50 8.22 -5.92
N VAL A 14 13.07 7.29 -6.78
CA VAL A 14 12.33 7.63 -8.01
C VAL A 14 10.99 8.29 -7.67
N ARG A 15 10.30 7.83 -6.62
CA ARG A 15 9.01 8.42 -6.21
C ARG A 15 9.17 9.80 -5.59
N LEU A 16 10.26 10.05 -4.87
CA LEU A 16 10.57 11.36 -4.27
C LEU A 16 11.20 12.35 -5.26
N TYR A 17 11.73 11.86 -6.39
CA TYR A 17 12.41 12.70 -7.36
C TYR A 17 11.45 13.73 -7.96
N ARG A 18 11.74 15.02 -7.74
CA ARG A 18 10.98 16.15 -8.30
C ARG A 18 9.49 16.15 -7.92
N LEU A 19 9.18 15.74 -6.70
CA LEU A 19 7.81 15.58 -6.20
C LEU A 19 6.96 16.88 -6.25
N ASP A 20 7.60 18.04 -6.24
CA ASP A 20 7.02 19.39 -6.29
C ASP A 20 7.26 20.10 -7.64
N ALA A 21 7.80 19.41 -8.65
CA ALA A 21 8.17 20.05 -9.91
C ALA A 21 6.99 20.35 -10.84
N GLN A 22 5.83 19.73 -10.62
CA GLN A 22 4.60 19.98 -11.36
C GLN A 22 3.61 20.67 -10.42
N SER A 23 3.01 21.77 -10.88
CA SER A 23 1.88 22.37 -10.15
C SER A 23 0.77 21.35 -9.94
N LEU A 24 -0.01 21.56 -8.88
CA LEU A 24 -1.13 20.69 -8.55
C LEU A 24 -2.17 20.64 -9.67
N TRP A 25 -2.67 19.44 -9.92
CA TRP A 25 -3.87 19.26 -10.73
C TRP A 25 -5.10 19.81 -10.02
N LEU A 26 -6.16 20.10 -10.78
CA LEU A 26 -7.42 20.65 -10.25
C LEU A 26 -8.00 19.83 -9.09
N ASP A 27 -7.84 18.52 -9.17
CA ASP A 27 -8.37 17.55 -8.22
C ASP A 27 -7.42 17.30 -7.03
N GLU A 28 -6.13 17.56 -7.16
CA GLU A 28 -5.20 17.71 -6.03
C GLU A 28 -5.49 19.03 -5.28
N GLY A 29 -5.74 20.12 -6.01
CA GLY A 29 -6.10 21.41 -5.42
C GLY A 29 -7.41 21.35 -4.62
N SER A 30 -8.41 20.59 -5.10
CA SER A 30 -9.63 20.35 -4.33
C SER A 30 -9.36 19.56 -3.04
N THR A 31 -8.46 18.57 -3.10
CA THR A 31 -8.01 17.80 -1.94
C THR A 31 -7.31 18.71 -0.93
N TRP A 32 -6.42 19.58 -1.39
CA TRP A 32 -5.73 20.55 -0.54
C TRP A 32 -6.71 21.50 0.15
N ARG A 33 -7.68 22.04 -0.60
CA ARG A 33 -8.74 22.89 -0.03
C ARG A 33 -9.56 22.18 1.04
N ILE A 34 -9.89 20.90 0.85
CA ILE A 34 -10.66 20.10 1.82
C ILE A 34 -9.87 19.95 3.13
N ILE A 35 -8.57 19.63 3.06
CA ILE A 35 -7.77 19.45 4.28
C ILE A 35 -7.52 20.77 5.03
N GLN A 36 -7.55 21.91 4.35
CA GLN A 36 -7.41 23.25 4.93
C GLN A 36 -8.67 23.74 5.69
N ALA A 37 -9.82 23.08 5.53
CA ALA A 37 -11.04 23.43 6.26
C ALA A 37 -10.87 23.28 7.79
N SER A 38 -11.85 23.65 8.62
CA SER A 38 -11.78 23.28 10.04
C SER A 38 -11.96 21.76 10.24
N TRP A 39 -11.53 21.19 11.38
CA TRP A 39 -11.82 19.78 11.67
C TRP A 39 -13.33 19.50 11.70
N ARG A 40 -14.14 20.43 12.24
CA ARG A 40 -15.60 20.32 12.26
C ARG A 40 -16.17 20.23 10.85
N THR A 41 -15.80 21.18 10.00
CA THR A 41 -16.23 21.22 8.59
C THR A 41 -15.83 19.95 7.85
N LEU A 42 -14.61 19.45 8.06
CA LEU A 42 -14.20 18.18 7.47
C LEU A 42 -15.10 17.04 7.94
N PHE A 43 -15.34 16.88 9.25
CA PHE A 43 -16.21 15.82 9.75
C PHE A 43 -17.66 15.92 9.25
N ASP A 44 -18.19 17.13 9.08
CA ASP A 44 -19.50 17.36 8.50
C ASP A 44 -19.51 16.95 7.02
N ASP A 45 -18.49 17.35 6.26
CA ASP A 45 -18.32 16.96 4.85
C ASP A 45 -18.19 15.44 4.68
N LEU A 46 -17.47 14.76 5.58
CA LEU A 46 -17.28 13.30 5.57
C LEU A 46 -18.58 12.52 5.82
N GLN A 47 -19.58 13.14 6.46
CA GLN A 47 -20.90 12.54 6.68
C GLN A 47 -21.84 12.74 5.50
N SER A 48 -21.48 13.62 4.55
CA SER A 48 -22.27 13.83 3.35
C SER A 48 -22.20 12.63 2.41
N GLN A 49 -23.27 12.38 1.64
CA GLN A 49 -23.27 11.31 0.63
C GLN A 49 -22.27 11.57 -0.52
N ALA A 50 -21.77 12.80 -0.64
CA ALA A 50 -20.76 13.19 -1.62
C ALA A 50 -19.33 13.00 -1.10
N ALA A 51 -19.14 12.55 0.14
CA ALA A 51 -17.84 12.34 0.74
C ALA A 51 -17.04 11.27 -0.01
N ALA A 52 -16.02 11.71 -0.74
CA ALA A 52 -15.03 10.81 -1.32
C ALA A 52 -13.90 10.58 -0.31
N TYR A 53 -13.46 9.33 -0.15
CA TYR A 53 -12.21 8.94 0.52
C TYR A 53 -11.99 9.52 1.96
N PRO A 54 -12.90 9.27 2.92
CA PRO A 54 -12.86 9.89 4.24
C PRO A 54 -11.55 9.63 5.00
N LEU A 55 -11.10 8.38 5.03
CA LEU A 55 -9.85 8.01 5.70
C LEU A 55 -8.63 8.71 5.09
N TYR A 56 -8.63 8.89 3.77
CA TYR A 56 -7.53 9.53 3.07
C TYR A 56 -7.42 11.02 3.46
N HIS A 57 -8.53 11.75 3.47
CA HIS A 57 -8.52 13.17 3.87
C HIS A 57 -8.15 13.36 5.34
N LEU A 58 -8.58 12.48 6.24
CA LEU A 58 -8.21 12.53 7.65
C LEU A 58 -6.71 12.31 7.85
N LEU A 59 -6.16 11.28 7.22
CA LEU A 59 -4.72 10.98 7.29
C LEU A 59 -3.90 12.12 6.70
N LEU A 60 -4.30 12.64 5.54
CA LEU A 60 -3.58 13.70 4.86
C LEU A 60 -3.60 15.00 5.66
N LYS A 61 -4.76 15.37 6.24
CA LYS A 61 -4.86 16.55 7.11
C LYS A 61 -4.01 16.42 8.36
N GLY A 62 -4.06 15.26 9.03
CA GLY A 62 -3.21 14.99 10.19
C GLY A 62 -1.73 15.06 9.86
N TRP A 63 -1.35 14.55 8.69
CA TRP A 63 0.03 14.65 8.18
C TRP A 63 0.47 16.09 7.92
N VAL A 64 -0.30 16.85 7.12
CA VAL A 64 0.05 18.24 6.79
C VAL A 64 0.07 19.13 8.03
N ALA A 65 -0.77 18.86 9.04
CA ALA A 65 -0.72 19.58 10.31
C ALA A 65 0.59 19.36 11.11
N LEU A 66 1.30 18.26 10.87
CA LEU A 66 2.60 17.95 11.49
C LEU A 66 3.78 18.32 10.59
N ALA A 67 3.56 18.28 9.27
CA ALA A 67 4.53 18.66 8.25
C ALA A 67 4.38 20.15 7.91
N ASP A 68 4.85 20.53 6.72
CA ASP A 68 4.72 21.87 6.17
C ASP A 68 3.57 21.96 5.16
N ASP A 69 3.04 23.15 4.93
CA ASP A 69 1.97 23.41 3.96
C ASP A 69 2.55 23.63 2.56
N SER A 70 3.02 22.55 1.93
CA SER A 70 3.68 22.57 0.62
C SER A 70 3.22 21.43 -0.28
N GLU A 71 3.37 21.59 -1.60
CA GLU A 71 3.08 20.53 -2.58
C GLU A 71 3.89 19.26 -2.31
N TRP A 72 5.14 19.42 -1.88
CA TRP A 72 6.02 18.32 -1.51
C TRP A 72 5.46 17.53 -0.33
N ALA A 73 5.08 18.22 0.75
CA ALA A 73 4.50 17.58 1.93
C ALA A 73 3.15 16.94 1.63
N LEU A 74 2.35 17.54 0.74
CA LEU A 74 1.05 17.02 0.33
C LEU A 74 1.17 15.68 -0.43
N ARG A 75 2.18 15.54 -1.29
CA ARG A 75 2.41 14.34 -2.11
C ARG A 75 3.25 13.27 -1.42
N LEU A 76 3.98 13.61 -0.36
CA LEU A 76 4.86 12.68 0.34
C LEU A 76 4.15 11.41 0.85
N PRO A 77 2.94 11.46 1.45
CA PRO A 77 2.24 10.26 1.89
C PRO A 77 1.97 9.28 0.75
N SER A 78 1.60 9.77 -0.43
CA SER A 78 1.41 8.93 -1.63
C SER A 78 2.71 8.30 -2.10
N ALA A 79 3.80 9.07 -2.11
CA ALA A 79 5.11 8.57 -2.51
C ALA A 79 5.60 7.45 -1.56
N LEU A 80 5.43 7.65 -0.25
CA LEU A 80 5.75 6.66 0.77
C LEU A 80 4.86 5.42 0.64
N ALA A 81 3.54 5.59 0.47
CA ALA A 81 2.62 4.48 0.30
C ALA A 81 2.96 3.65 -0.96
N GLY A 82 3.28 4.31 -2.07
CA GLY A 82 3.70 3.67 -3.31
C GLY A 82 5.02 2.90 -3.15
N ALA A 83 5.99 3.42 -2.38
CA ALA A 83 7.24 2.72 -2.09
C ALA A 83 7.02 1.52 -1.16
N LEU A 84 6.19 1.67 -0.12
CA LEU A 84 5.81 0.59 0.78
C LEU A 84 5.02 -0.50 0.06
N ALA A 85 4.23 -0.16 -0.96
CA ALA A 85 3.51 -1.12 -1.78
C ALA A 85 4.47 -2.08 -2.52
N VAL A 86 5.66 -1.62 -2.90
CA VAL A 86 6.71 -2.48 -3.51
C VAL A 86 7.20 -3.52 -2.51
N LEU A 87 7.48 -3.12 -1.27
CA LEU A 87 7.87 -4.04 -0.20
C LEU A 87 6.74 -5.00 0.14
N ALA A 88 5.51 -4.49 0.26
CA ALA A 88 4.34 -5.31 0.53
C ALA A 88 4.13 -6.35 -0.57
N LEU A 89 4.29 -5.98 -1.85
CA LEU A 89 4.13 -6.92 -2.97
C LEU A 89 5.22 -7.99 -2.96
N TYR A 90 6.47 -7.63 -2.65
CA TYR A 90 7.53 -8.62 -2.41
C TYR A 90 7.11 -9.64 -1.33
N ALA A 91 6.60 -9.15 -0.20
CA ALA A 91 6.16 -10.01 0.90
C ALA A 91 4.96 -10.89 0.49
N THR A 92 3.97 -10.33 -0.22
CA THR A 92 2.82 -11.08 -0.76
C THR A 92 3.25 -12.18 -1.72
N ALA A 93 4.14 -11.88 -2.65
CA ALA A 93 4.64 -12.84 -3.63
C ALA A 93 5.52 -13.91 -2.98
N HIS A 94 6.29 -13.56 -1.95
CA HIS A 94 7.04 -14.52 -1.14
C HIS A 94 6.10 -15.45 -0.36
N GLU A 95 5.06 -14.91 0.27
CA GLU A 95 4.05 -15.70 0.97
C GLU A 95 3.32 -16.65 0.00
N LEU A 96 2.94 -16.16 -1.18
CA LEU A 96 2.28 -16.98 -2.21
C LEU A 96 3.11 -18.21 -2.59
N GLN A 97 4.45 -18.08 -2.70
CA GLN A 97 5.31 -19.22 -3.02
C GLN A 97 5.26 -20.34 -2.00
N HIS A 98 5.08 -20.02 -0.71
CA HIS A 98 4.94 -21.04 0.32
C HIS A 98 3.66 -21.88 0.16
N HIS A 99 2.64 -21.35 -0.51
CA HIS A 99 1.39 -22.06 -0.81
C HIS A 99 1.44 -22.83 -2.14
N LEU A 100 2.49 -22.64 -2.96
CA LEU A 100 2.66 -23.35 -4.22
C LEU A 100 3.41 -24.68 -4.02
N PRO A 101 3.06 -25.74 -4.80
CA PRO A 101 3.85 -26.97 -4.84
C PRO A 101 5.31 -26.71 -5.20
N THR A 102 6.24 -27.50 -4.66
CA THR A 102 7.70 -27.32 -4.82
C THR A 102 8.13 -27.14 -6.27
N GLU A 103 7.54 -27.91 -7.20
CA GLU A 103 7.84 -27.86 -8.64
C GLU A 103 7.53 -26.51 -9.30
N ARG A 104 6.64 -25.70 -8.70
CA ARG A 104 6.23 -24.37 -9.21
C ARG A 104 6.87 -23.21 -8.46
N GLN A 105 7.65 -23.49 -7.41
CA GLN A 105 8.33 -22.44 -6.65
C GLN A 105 9.46 -21.84 -7.48
N ASN A 106 9.50 -20.51 -7.52
CA ASN A 106 10.54 -19.76 -8.23
C ASN A 106 11.06 -18.63 -7.34
N ARG A 107 12.28 -18.82 -6.81
CA ARG A 107 12.92 -17.87 -5.89
C ARG A 107 13.06 -16.45 -6.46
N ALA A 108 13.06 -16.29 -7.78
CA ALA A 108 13.11 -14.98 -8.43
C ALA A 108 11.75 -14.26 -8.50
N PHE A 109 10.63 -14.99 -8.36
CA PHE A 109 9.27 -14.45 -8.53
C PHE A 109 8.96 -13.24 -7.64
N PRO A 110 9.23 -13.24 -6.31
CA PRO A 110 8.90 -12.11 -5.45
C PRO A 110 9.70 -10.86 -5.83
N LEU A 111 10.96 -11.06 -6.22
CA LEU A 111 11.82 -9.99 -6.63
C LEU A 111 11.39 -9.42 -7.99
N ALA A 112 11.03 -10.27 -8.95
CA ALA A 112 10.49 -9.86 -10.23
C ALA A 112 9.18 -9.06 -10.06
N ALA A 113 8.26 -9.51 -9.21
CA ALA A 113 7.03 -8.78 -8.90
C ALA A 113 7.32 -7.39 -8.30
N ALA A 114 8.25 -7.30 -7.36
CA ALA A 114 8.67 -6.04 -6.76
C ALA A 114 9.33 -5.09 -7.78
N VAL A 115 10.22 -5.59 -8.64
CA VAL A 115 10.85 -4.80 -9.70
C VAL A 115 9.81 -4.26 -10.68
N LEU A 116 8.86 -5.11 -11.10
CA LEU A 116 7.78 -4.69 -12.00
C LEU A 116 6.96 -3.54 -11.39
N LEU A 117 6.58 -3.65 -10.11
CA LEU A 117 5.82 -2.57 -9.45
C LEU A 117 6.66 -1.33 -9.16
N ALA A 118 7.95 -1.51 -8.84
CA ALA A 118 8.87 -0.41 -8.56
C ALA A 118 8.97 0.57 -9.75
N PHE A 119 8.97 0.04 -10.97
CA PHE A 119 9.13 0.80 -12.22
C PHE A 119 7.88 0.84 -13.10
N ALA A 120 6.73 0.35 -12.63
CA ALA A 120 5.48 0.43 -13.36
C ALA A 120 5.09 1.90 -13.58
N PRO A 121 4.89 2.37 -14.82
CA PRO A 121 4.64 3.80 -15.12
C PRO A 121 3.45 4.37 -14.36
N PHE A 122 2.33 3.65 -14.29
CA PHE A 122 1.15 4.08 -13.55
C PHE A 122 1.37 4.11 -12.03
N ALA A 123 2.12 3.15 -11.48
CA ALA A 123 2.42 3.14 -10.05
C ALA A 123 3.35 4.29 -9.64
N LEU A 124 4.23 4.73 -10.55
CA LEU A 124 5.05 5.92 -10.36
C LEU A 124 4.24 7.19 -10.49
N TRP A 125 3.41 7.30 -11.52
CA TRP A 125 2.54 8.45 -11.76
C TRP A 125 1.67 8.75 -10.53
N TYR A 126 0.91 7.75 -10.05
CA TYR A 126 0.04 7.93 -8.89
C TYR A 126 0.77 8.04 -7.54
N ALA A 127 2.06 7.67 -7.48
CA ALA A 127 2.87 7.88 -6.29
C ALA A 127 3.30 9.34 -6.15
N GLN A 128 3.26 10.12 -7.23
CA GLN A 128 3.61 11.53 -7.23
C GLN A 128 2.40 12.47 -7.24
N GLU A 129 1.19 11.92 -7.14
CA GLU A 129 -0.04 12.71 -6.96
C GLU A 129 -0.52 12.63 -5.52
N ALA A 130 -1.07 13.72 -5.00
CA ALA A 130 -1.73 13.82 -3.71
C ALA A 130 -3.12 13.15 -3.75
N LYS A 131 -3.15 11.88 -4.13
CA LYS A 131 -4.35 11.07 -4.32
C LYS A 131 -4.34 9.74 -3.57
N VAL A 132 -5.54 9.20 -3.38
CA VAL A 132 -5.79 7.96 -2.63
C VAL A 132 -5.18 6.71 -3.28
N TYR A 133 -4.87 6.73 -4.59
CA TYR A 133 -4.53 5.54 -5.36
C TYR A 133 -3.34 4.76 -4.82
N SER A 134 -2.28 5.45 -4.40
CA SER A 134 -1.09 4.80 -3.86
C SER A 134 -1.34 4.16 -2.50
N LEU A 135 -2.16 4.81 -1.66
CA LEU A 135 -2.60 4.24 -0.39
C LEU A 135 -3.51 3.03 -0.62
N LEU A 136 -4.45 3.12 -1.56
CA LEU A 136 -5.33 2.02 -1.93
C LEU A 136 -4.53 0.80 -2.42
N LEU A 137 -3.55 1.02 -3.30
CA LEU A 137 -2.65 -0.02 -3.78
C LEU A 137 -1.93 -0.72 -2.62
N LEU A 138 -1.33 0.04 -1.69
CA LEU A 138 -0.68 -0.51 -0.51
C LEU A 138 -1.64 -1.37 0.31
N VAL A 139 -2.83 -0.83 0.63
CA VAL A 139 -3.84 -1.53 1.44
C VAL A 139 -4.29 -2.82 0.76
N VAL A 140 -4.59 -2.79 -0.54
CA VAL A 140 -5.00 -3.99 -1.29
C VAL A 140 -3.92 -5.07 -1.27
N VAL A 141 -2.66 -4.69 -1.46
CA VAL A 141 -1.53 -5.65 -1.43
C VAL A 141 -1.34 -6.24 -0.04
N LEU A 142 -1.47 -5.43 1.02
CA LEU A 142 -1.42 -5.89 2.41
C LEU A 142 -2.58 -6.82 2.77
N LEU A 143 -3.80 -6.50 2.30
CA LEU A 143 -4.97 -7.37 2.48
C LEU A 143 -4.77 -8.72 1.80
N MET A 144 -4.21 -8.73 0.58
CA MET A 144 -3.88 -9.97 -0.11
C MET A 144 -2.84 -10.80 0.65
N TRP A 145 -1.79 -10.16 1.18
CA TRP A 145 -0.80 -10.82 2.04
C TRP A 145 -1.45 -11.43 3.29
N ALA A 146 -2.28 -10.66 3.98
CA ALA A 146 -2.98 -11.12 5.19
C ALA A 146 -3.92 -12.30 4.89
N LEU A 147 -4.63 -12.26 3.75
CA LEU A 147 -5.49 -13.35 3.29
C LEU A 147 -4.69 -14.64 3.03
N LEU A 148 -3.56 -14.55 2.34
CA LEU A 148 -2.69 -15.71 2.10
C LEU A 148 -2.21 -16.34 3.41
N ARG A 149 -1.81 -15.52 4.39
CA ARG A 149 -1.43 -16.02 5.73
C ARG A 149 -2.58 -16.69 6.45
N ALA A 150 -3.77 -16.11 6.39
CA ALA A 150 -4.97 -16.70 6.99
C ALA A 150 -5.29 -18.08 6.39
N CYS A 151 -5.19 -18.22 5.06
CA CYS A 151 -5.37 -19.50 4.38
C CYS A 151 -4.33 -20.55 4.77
N GLY A 152 -3.07 -20.14 4.96
CA GLY A 152 -2.00 -21.01 5.46
C GLY A 152 -2.28 -21.57 6.85
N MET A 153 -2.71 -20.70 7.77
CA MET A 153 -3.08 -21.10 9.13
C MET A 153 -4.26 -22.09 9.14
N ALA A 154 -5.23 -21.91 8.25
CA ALA A 154 -6.38 -22.80 8.13
C ALA A 154 -6.02 -24.22 7.66
N HIS A 155 -5.06 -24.34 6.71
CA HIS A 155 -4.55 -25.64 6.28
C HIS A 155 -3.78 -26.36 7.39
N GLY A 156 -2.94 -25.66 8.14
CA GLY A 156 -2.21 -26.24 9.29
C GLY A 156 -3.12 -26.75 10.40
N ARG A 157 -4.27 -26.11 10.63
CA ARG A 157 -5.26 -26.54 11.62
C ARG A 157 -6.09 -27.77 11.22
N ARG A 158 -6.32 -28.00 9.92
CA ARG A 158 -7.05 -29.19 9.44
C ARG A 158 -6.26 -30.49 9.60
N GLY A 159 -4.94 -30.42 9.78
CA GLY A 159 -4.10 -31.57 10.13
C GLY A 159 -4.18 -32.03 11.59
N CYS A 160 -4.90 -31.31 12.46
CA CYS A 160 -4.95 -31.60 13.90
C CYS A 160 -6.29 -32.19 14.38
N PHE A 161 -7.26 -32.46 13.48
CA PHE A 161 -8.57 -33.00 13.85
C PHE A 161 -8.81 -34.47 13.42
N CYS A 162 -7.81 -35.13 12.84
CA CYS A 162 -7.85 -36.55 12.52
C CYS A 162 -6.93 -37.33 13.47
N GLY A 163 -7.36 -37.54 14.72
CA GLY A 163 -6.54 -38.29 15.69
C GLY A 163 -7.15 -38.55 17.07
N ALA A 164 -8.46 -38.36 17.26
CA ALA A 164 -9.13 -38.74 18.51
C ALA A 164 -10.44 -39.46 18.17
N GLY A 165 -10.37 -40.78 17.93
CA GLY A 165 -11.58 -41.56 17.67
C GLY A 165 -11.38 -42.97 17.09
N ALA A 166 -10.21 -43.60 17.25
CA ALA A 166 -10.03 -44.99 16.83
C ALA A 166 -9.27 -45.77 17.91
N ALA A 167 -9.90 -45.95 19.07
CA ALA A 167 -9.45 -46.90 20.08
C ALA A 167 -10.59 -47.28 21.04
N GLU A 168 -11.76 -47.69 20.54
CA GLU A 168 -12.67 -48.54 21.32
C GLU A 168 -13.43 -49.50 20.38
N ARG A 169 -13.29 -50.80 20.70
CA ARG A 169 -13.94 -52.02 20.19
C ARG A 169 -13.21 -52.77 19.09
#